data_AF-A0A842WWV1-F1
#
_entry.id   AF-A0A842WWV1-F1
#
_cell.length_a   1.000
_cell.length_b   1.000
_cell.length_c   1.000
_cell.angle_alpha   90.00
_cell.angle_beta   90.00
_cell.angle_gamma   90.00
#
_symmetry.space_group_name_H-M   'P 1'
#
loop_
_entity.id
_entity.type
_entity.pdbx_description
1 polymer ?
#
loop_
_entity_poly.entity_id
_entity_poly.type
_entity_poly.pdbx_seq_one_letter_code
_entity_poly.pdbx_strand_id
1 'polypeptide(L)'
;MISLTLGIIYVLLQNGHSKVILHNQSKKFRLMFASRSYIENLRVIYIHLTILIGIMPNPPIAKKEPNKFQIHGREFVDDYFWLREKDTESVLEYLHAENEYTMKMTEHLEDLRETLFQEMKGRIKETDQTVPVKYGDYFYYQRTEEGKNYHIYCRKYQSLDADEEIILDMNELAEGKKYLNIAKVSVSPAHDMLAYSVDFTGREIYDIHILDLDSGEVIERIENVGGQIQWHPDGKSIYYNILDDILRSYAILHHILGTEQSKDNQIYEEPDTTFRVRISKSKDRKFLFFYLISHSSETTEVRYIDFTSSSQELHTFYARKAGIEMNITHHEGFFYFIINDDDAINFRMVRAPVTDFDESNWEEIIAHNIRVRLQSVTAFKNFIAIGKRDDGYSNLMILDIETGQTHDIEMPEEIYSIGASSNPEYETDSLRFAFSSPVTPKTIFEYHVSNRELEVKKVDEIKDFVSDEYETERHYVTASDGVKIPISIAYKKGIKLNGSNPLLLYGYGAYGFPMDPSFDSKRISLLERGIIFAIAHVRGGGEYGKPWYHQGKLAHKMNTFTDFITCAEYLIENNYSSKEKCL
;
A
#
# COMPACT_ATOMS: atom_id res chain seq x y z
N MET A 1 -36.47 -0.94 38.71
CA MET A 1 -36.83 -1.96 39.73
C MET A 1 -35.62 -2.77 40.22
N ILE A 2 -34.69 -3.16 39.35
CA ILE A 2 -33.51 -3.98 39.70
C ILE A 2 -32.51 -3.30 40.64
N SER A 3 -32.25 -1.99 40.52
CA SER A 3 -31.38 -1.26 41.47
C SER A 3 -31.94 -1.13 42.89
N LEU A 4 -33.27 -1.07 43.05
CA LEU A 4 -33.90 -1.00 44.37
C LEU A 4 -33.81 -2.36 45.09
N THR A 5 -33.85 -3.45 44.33
CA THR A 5 -33.74 -4.82 44.85
C THR A 5 -32.33 -5.14 45.31
N LEU A 6 -31.30 -4.63 44.62
CA LEU A 6 -29.89 -4.79 45.01
C LEU A 6 -29.54 -4.02 46.30
N GLY A 7 -30.10 -2.81 46.49
CA GLY A 7 -29.88 -2.02 47.71
C GLY A 7 -30.46 -2.66 48.97
N ILE A 8 -31.61 -3.35 48.86
CA ILE A 8 -32.26 -4.02 50.00
C ILE A 8 -31.50 -5.29 50.43
N ILE A 9 -30.86 -6.00 49.49
CA ILE A 9 -30.10 -7.23 49.77
C ILE A 9 -28.77 -6.90 50.49
N TYR A 10 -28.14 -5.77 50.16
CA TYR A 10 -26.92 -5.30 50.83
C TYR A 10 -27.15 -5.00 52.32
N VAL A 11 -28.30 -4.39 52.67
CA VAL A 11 -28.65 -4.04 54.06
C VAL A 11 -28.99 -5.27 54.91
N LEU A 12 -29.57 -6.31 54.31
CA LEU A 12 -29.95 -7.54 55.02
C LEU A 12 -28.77 -8.48 55.31
N LEU A 13 -27.68 -8.39 54.56
CA LEU A 13 -26.49 -9.22 54.77
C LEU A 13 -25.52 -8.66 55.83
N GLN A 14 -25.58 -7.36 56.12
CA GLN A 14 -24.69 -6.70 57.09
C GLN A 14 -25.19 -6.73 58.54
N ASN A 15 -26.50 -6.78 58.78
CA ASN A 15 -27.07 -6.68 60.13
C ASN A 15 -27.68 -8.01 60.58
N GLY A 16 -26.86 -8.86 61.20
CA GLY A 16 -27.21 -10.20 61.66
C GLY A 16 -28.38 -10.31 62.65
N HIS A 17 -28.84 -9.23 63.26
CA HIS A 17 -30.10 -9.20 64.02
C HIS A 17 -30.59 -7.75 64.12
N SER A 18 -31.72 -7.40 63.50
CA SER A 18 -32.72 -6.46 64.07
C SER A 18 -33.86 -6.16 63.09
N LYS A 19 -35.08 -6.06 63.65
CA LYS A 19 -36.34 -5.70 62.99
C LYS A 19 -36.22 -4.36 62.25
N VAL A 20 -36.63 -4.34 60.98
CA VAL A 20 -36.98 -3.11 60.26
C VAL A 20 -38.47 -2.85 60.46
N ILE A 21 -38.83 -1.81 61.20
CA ILE A 21 -40.20 -1.30 61.30
C ILE A 21 -40.37 -0.28 60.17
N LEU A 22 -41.17 -0.62 59.16
CA LEU A 22 -41.67 0.35 58.18
C LEU A 22 -43.11 0.69 58.52
N HIS A 23 -43.34 1.96 58.88
CA HIS A 23 -44.66 2.52 59.07
C HIS A 23 -45.13 3.07 57.71
N ASN A 24 -46.00 2.35 57.01
CA ASN A 24 -46.93 3.00 56.10
C ASN A 24 -48.18 2.15 55.81
N GLN A 25 -49.32 2.82 55.79
CA GLN A 25 -50.63 2.22 55.65
C GLN A 25 -50.93 1.79 54.20
N SER A 26 -51.65 0.66 54.10
CA SER A 26 -52.39 0.18 52.92
C SER A 26 -51.61 -0.44 51.76
N LYS A 27 -51.44 -1.77 51.82
CA LYS A 27 -51.98 -2.79 50.87
C LYS A 27 -51.25 -4.12 51.08
N LYS A 28 -52.04 -5.20 51.16
CA LYS A 28 -51.61 -6.58 51.43
C LYS A 28 -50.63 -7.07 50.34
N PHE A 29 -49.42 -7.45 50.72
CA PHE A 29 -48.57 -8.39 49.97
C PHE A 29 -48.33 -9.64 50.83
N ARG A 30 -48.68 -10.81 50.28
CA ARG A 30 -48.30 -12.11 50.85
C ARG A 30 -46.82 -12.34 50.53
N LEU A 31 -45.97 -12.37 51.54
CA LEU A 31 -44.59 -12.86 51.39
C LEU A 31 -44.63 -14.39 51.24
N MET A 32 -44.27 -14.88 50.06
CA MET A 32 -43.81 -16.27 49.92
C MET A 32 -42.42 -16.35 50.55
N PHE A 33 -42.28 -17.22 51.56
CA PHE A 33 -40.96 -17.61 52.05
C PHE A 33 -40.25 -18.39 50.95
N ALA A 34 -39.21 -17.81 50.37
CA ALA A 34 -38.29 -18.53 49.51
C ALA A 34 -37.69 -19.68 50.35
N SER A 35 -37.83 -20.91 49.86
CA SER A 35 -37.25 -22.07 50.52
C SER A 35 -35.72 -21.90 50.63
N ARG A 36 -35.10 -22.50 51.64
CA ARG A 36 -33.65 -22.44 51.87
C ARG A 36 -32.85 -22.82 50.60
N SER A 37 -33.41 -23.71 49.78
CA SER A 37 -32.89 -24.11 48.47
C SER A 37 -32.85 -22.97 47.42
N TYR A 38 -33.84 -22.06 47.41
CA TYR A 38 -33.88 -20.96 46.45
C TYR A 38 -32.85 -19.87 46.78
N ILE A 39 -32.59 -19.64 48.06
CA ILE A 39 -31.57 -18.69 48.55
C ILE A 39 -30.16 -19.24 48.33
N GLU A 40 -29.95 -20.55 48.48
CA GLU A 40 -28.66 -21.17 48.15
C GLU A 40 -28.37 -21.17 46.65
N ASN A 41 -29.36 -21.42 45.79
CA ASN A 41 -29.20 -21.31 44.33
C ASN A 41 -28.87 -19.86 43.90
N LEU A 42 -29.50 -18.84 44.49
CA LEU A 42 -29.15 -17.44 44.24
C LEU A 42 -27.76 -17.05 44.77
N ARG A 43 -27.30 -17.64 45.88
CA ARG A 43 -25.92 -17.47 46.37
C ARG A 43 -24.91 -18.14 45.46
N VAL A 44 -25.19 -19.33 44.93
CA VAL A 44 -24.31 -20.01 43.96
C VAL A 44 -24.22 -19.21 42.66
N ILE A 45 -25.34 -18.67 42.15
CA ILE A 45 -25.37 -17.81 40.95
C ILE A 45 -24.62 -16.49 41.21
N TYR A 46 -24.80 -15.86 42.37
CA TYR A 46 -24.09 -14.63 42.71
C TYR A 46 -22.59 -14.89 42.91
N ILE A 47 -22.19 -15.98 43.57
CA ILE A 47 -20.78 -16.38 43.73
C ILE A 47 -20.16 -16.72 42.38
N HIS A 48 -20.86 -17.41 41.47
CA HIS A 48 -20.37 -17.64 40.10
C HIS A 48 -20.27 -16.36 39.28
N LEU A 49 -21.23 -15.43 39.36
CA LEU A 49 -21.11 -14.11 38.72
C LEU A 49 -19.96 -13.28 39.32
N THR A 50 -19.75 -13.33 40.64
CA THR A 50 -18.68 -12.57 41.31
C THR A 50 -17.31 -13.17 41.04
N ILE A 51 -17.22 -14.50 40.88
CA ILE A 51 -16.00 -15.19 40.44
C ILE A 51 -15.72 -14.85 38.98
N LEU A 52 -16.73 -14.81 38.09
CA LEU A 52 -16.56 -14.40 36.69
C LEU A 52 -16.19 -12.92 36.53
N ILE A 53 -16.72 -12.02 37.37
CA ILE A 53 -16.38 -10.59 37.38
C ILE A 53 -14.99 -10.35 37.99
N GLY A 54 -14.49 -11.25 38.84
CA GLY A 54 -13.15 -11.18 39.44
C GLY A 54 -12.00 -11.74 38.59
N ILE A 55 -12.25 -12.18 37.36
CA ILE A 55 -11.26 -12.85 36.50
C ILE A 55 -10.76 -11.98 35.33
N MET A 56 -11.45 -10.89 34.96
CA MET A 56 -10.96 -10.01 33.89
C MET A 56 -9.97 -8.98 34.44
N PRO A 57 -8.75 -8.85 33.86
CA PRO A 57 -7.82 -7.80 34.25
C PRO A 57 -8.44 -6.43 33.98
N ASN A 58 -8.13 -5.43 34.80
CA ASN A 58 -8.47 -4.04 34.48
C ASN A 58 -7.52 -3.52 33.38
N PRO A 59 -7.98 -2.65 32.46
CA PRO A 59 -7.08 -2.00 31.52
C PRO A 59 -6.04 -1.15 32.28
N PRO A 60 -4.78 -1.08 31.80
CA PRO A 60 -3.79 -0.17 32.35
C PRO A 60 -4.29 1.27 32.30
N ILE A 61 -4.02 2.03 33.35
CA ILE A 61 -4.38 3.44 33.41
C ILE A 61 -3.10 4.25 33.25
N ALA A 62 -2.94 4.92 32.10
CA ALA A 62 -1.80 5.79 31.87
C ALA A 62 -1.77 6.92 32.91
N LYS A 63 -0.60 7.19 33.48
CA LYS A 63 -0.41 8.37 34.34
C LYS A 63 -0.67 9.65 33.54
N LYS A 64 -1.28 10.63 34.20
CA LYS A 64 -1.52 11.95 33.63
C LYS A 64 -0.42 12.89 34.07
N GLU A 65 0.34 13.40 33.11
CA GLU A 65 1.38 14.41 33.30
C GLU A 65 1.04 15.62 32.42
N PRO A 66 0.31 16.62 32.94
CA PRO A 66 -0.17 17.72 32.13
C PRO A 66 0.97 18.49 31.44
N ASN A 67 1.10 18.31 30.13
CA ASN A 67 2.00 19.11 29.32
C ASN A 67 1.22 20.23 28.65
N LYS A 68 1.51 21.47 29.06
CA LYS A 68 0.87 22.67 28.51
C LYS A 68 1.68 23.22 27.35
N PHE A 69 1.02 23.50 26.24
CA PHE A 69 1.62 24.17 25.09
C PHE A 69 0.64 25.14 24.46
N GLN A 70 1.15 26.08 23.67
CA GLN A 70 0.34 27.08 22.99
C GLN A 70 0.51 26.99 21.48
N ILE A 71 -0.61 27.02 20.77
CA ILE A 71 -0.64 27.12 19.30
C ILE A 71 -1.62 28.26 18.96
N HIS A 72 -1.14 29.25 18.19
CA HIS A 72 -1.92 30.45 17.81
C HIS A 72 -2.58 31.17 18.99
N GLY A 73 -1.88 31.27 20.13
CA GLY A 73 -2.38 31.93 21.34
C GLY A 73 -3.47 31.17 22.11
N ARG A 74 -3.75 29.90 21.75
CA ARG A 74 -4.64 29.00 22.50
C ARG A 74 -3.82 28.02 23.32
N GLU A 75 -4.16 27.87 24.59
CA GLU A 75 -3.55 26.87 25.49
C GLU A 75 -4.19 25.49 25.26
N PHE A 76 -3.34 24.48 25.12
CA PHE A 76 -3.70 23.07 25.07
C PHE A 76 -3.03 22.35 26.24
N VAL A 77 -3.68 21.30 26.74
CA VAL A 77 -3.14 20.41 27.76
C VAL A 77 -3.18 18.99 27.19
N ASP A 78 -2.01 18.37 27.09
CA ASP A 78 -1.86 16.96 26.75
C ASP A 78 -1.35 16.21 27.99
N ASP A 79 -2.25 15.45 28.63
CA ASP A 79 -1.94 14.64 29.82
C ASP A 79 -0.96 13.48 29.51
N TYR A 80 -0.72 13.17 28.24
CA TYR A 80 -0.02 11.95 27.80
C TYR A 80 1.19 12.22 26.90
N PHE A 81 1.65 13.48 26.82
CA PHE A 81 2.79 13.88 25.98
C PHE A 81 4.06 13.07 26.28
N TRP A 82 4.22 12.62 27.53
CA TRP A 82 5.34 11.79 27.99
C TRP A 82 5.47 10.45 27.25
N LEU A 83 4.38 9.90 26.67
CA LEU A 83 4.41 8.67 25.85
C LEU A 83 5.23 8.81 24.56
N ARG A 84 5.57 10.05 24.16
CA ARG A 84 6.42 10.31 22.99
C ARG A 84 7.87 9.85 23.20
N GLU A 85 8.35 9.81 24.43
CA GLU A 85 9.74 9.49 24.78
C GLU A 85 9.93 7.96 24.89
N LYS A 86 9.92 7.30 23.71
CA LYS A 86 9.76 5.85 23.54
C LYS A 86 10.72 4.96 24.34
N ASP A 87 11.94 5.44 24.57
CA ASP A 87 13.01 4.65 25.21
C ASP A 87 13.08 4.85 26.73
N THR A 88 12.14 5.59 27.32
CA THR A 88 12.10 5.78 28.78
C THR A 88 11.46 4.59 29.48
N GLU A 89 11.98 4.25 30.66
CA GLU A 89 11.49 3.13 31.47
C GLU A 89 9.98 3.21 31.69
N SER A 90 9.44 4.39 32.06
CA SER A 90 8.01 4.54 32.30
C SER A 90 7.13 4.29 31.08
N VAL A 91 7.65 4.57 29.87
CA VAL A 91 6.90 4.31 28.62
C VAL A 91 6.91 2.82 28.33
N LEU A 92 8.08 2.19 28.43
CA LEU A 92 8.21 0.75 28.26
C LEU A 92 7.34 -0.02 29.25
N GLU A 93 7.35 0.35 30.54
CA GLU A 93 6.48 -0.24 31.56
C GLU A 93 4.99 -0.15 31.18
N TYR A 94 4.52 1.02 30.70
CA TYR A 94 3.13 1.19 30.29
C TYR A 94 2.78 0.37 29.03
N LEU A 95 3.67 0.34 28.03
CA LEU A 95 3.47 -0.46 26.82
C LEU A 95 3.48 -1.97 27.13
N HIS A 96 4.33 -2.43 28.04
CA HIS A 96 4.30 -3.81 28.52
C HIS A 96 2.99 -4.14 29.22
N ALA A 97 2.46 -3.24 30.06
CA ALA A 97 1.16 -3.43 30.70
C ALA A 97 0.01 -3.51 29.68
N GLU A 98 0.01 -2.66 28.64
CA GLU A 98 -0.99 -2.72 27.56
C GLU A 98 -0.89 -4.01 26.75
N ASN A 99 0.33 -4.49 26.47
CA ASN A 99 0.55 -5.77 25.81
C ASN A 99 0.05 -6.94 26.66
N GLU A 100 0.34 -6.96 27.96
CA GLU A 100 -0.16 -7.98 28.88
C GLU A 100 -1.68 -7.98 28.99
N TYR A 101 -2.29 -6.80 29.06
CA TYR A 101 -3.74 -6.65 29.07
C TYR A 101 -4.37 -7.20 27.80
N THR A 102 -3.82 -6.83 26.63
CA THR A 102 -4.26 -7.33 25.32
C THR A 102 -4.15 -8.84 25.23
N MET A 103 -3.02 -9.43 25.64
CA MET A 103 -2.82 -10.89 25.65
C MET A 103 -3.88 -11.59 26.50
N LYS A 104 -4.14 -11.11 27.73
CA LYS A 104 -5.16 -11.70 28.61
C LYS A 104 -6.58 -11.55 28.06
N MET A 105 -6.93 -10.38 27.52
CA MET A 105 -8.27 -10.15 26.97
C MET A 105 -8.53 -10.96 25.69
N THR A 106 -7.48 -11.37 24.98
CA THR A 106 -7.58 -12.14 23.73
C THR A 106 -7.16 -13.61 23.88
N GLU A 107 -6.82 -14.06 25.10
CA GLU A 107 -6.36 -15.43 25.38
C GLU A 107 -7.38 -16.49 24.91
N HIS A 108 -8.66 -16.25 25.16
CA HIS A 108 -9.76 -17.13 24.73
C HIS A 108 -9.91 -17.28 23.20
N LEU A 109 -9.21 -16.46 22.40
CA LEU A 109 -9.19 -16.52 20.94
C LEU A 109 -7.97 -17.27 20.40
N GLU A 110 -7.14 -17.87 21.26
CA GLU A 110 -5.90 -18.56 20.85
C GLU A 110 -6.15 -19.65 19.79
N ASP A 111 -7.12 -20.54 20.00
CA ASP A 111 -7.45 -21.59 19.03
C ASP A 111 -7.93 -21.02 17.69
N LEU A 112 -8.71 -19.93 17.73
CA LEU A 112 -9.17 -19.25 16.52
C LEU A 112 -8.00 -18.58 15.80
N ARG A 113 -7.09 -17.93 16.53
CA ARG A 113 -5.89 -17.31 15.98
C ARG A 113 -5.00 -18.33 15.30
N GLU A 114 -4.79 -19.49 15.93
CA GLU A 114 -4.02 -20.60 15.33
C GLU A 114 -4.70 -21.14 14.08
N THR A 115 -6.03 -21.33 14.12
CA THR A 115 -6.81 -21.77 12.95
C THR A 115 -6.64 -20.78 11.79
N LEU A 116 -6.81 -19.49 12.05
CA LEU A 116 -6.65 -18.43 11.04
C LEU A 116 -5.21 -18.35 10.52
N PHE A 117 -4.21 -18.52 11.39
CA PHE A 117 -2.81 -18.56 11.00
C PHE A 117 -2.53 -19.72 10.05
N GLN A 118 -2.98 -20.94 10.37
CA GLN A 118 -2.80 -22.11 9.51
C GLN A 118 -3.56 -21.99 8.17
N GLU A 119 -4.75 -21.40 8.17
CA GLU A 119 -5.49 -21.10 6.94
C GLU A 119 -4.73 -20.12 6.04
N MET A 120 -4.25 -19.00 6.61
CA MET A 120 -3.51 -17.99 5.86
C MET A 120 -2.18 -18.53 5.34
N LYS A 121 -1.43 -19.24 6.20
CA LYS A 121 -0.18 -19.91 5.81
C LYS A 121 -0.42 -20.96 4.73
N GLY A 122 -1.46 -21.78 4.88
CA GLY A 122 -1.80 -22.84 3.93
C GLY A 122 -2.23 -22.36 2.54
N ARG A 123 -2.57 -21.08 2.39
CA ARG A 123 -2.85 -20.42 1.10
C ARG A 123 -1.61 -19.80 0.46
N ILE A 124 -0.47 -19.76 1.15
CA ILE A 124 0.79 -19.30 0.58
C ILE A 124 1.45 -20.48 -0.13
N LYS A 125 1.75 -20.31 -1.42
CA LYS A 125 2.57 -21.25 -2.17
C LYS A 125 4.04 -20.97 -1.86
N GLU A 126 4.64 -21.74 -0.95
CA GLU A 126 6.02 -21.49 -0.49
C GLU A 126 7.05 -21.68 -1.60
N THR A 127 6.87 -22.69 -2.47
CA THR A 127 7.70 -22.88 -3.67
C THR A 127 6.99 -22.29 -4.89
N ASP A 128 7.45 -21.14 -5.36
CA ASP A 128 6.85 -20.43 -6.47
C ASP A 128 7.89 -19.64 -7.28
N GLN A 129 7.53 -19.20 -8.48
CA GLN A 129 8.37 -18.35 -9.32
C GLN A 129 7.56 -17.27 -10.04
N THR A 130 8.19 -16.13 -10.32
CA THR A 130 7.61 -15.10 -11.18
C THR A 130 7.69 -15.51 -12.65
N VAL A 131 6.84 -14.90 -13.49
CA VAL A 131 6.89 -15.13 -14.94
C VAL A 131 8.20 -14.56 -15.50
N PRO A 132 9.06 -15.37 -16.15
CA PRO A 132 10.34 -14.87 -16.66
C PRO A 132 10.19 -13.77 -17.70
N VAL A 133 10.88 -12.65 -17.50
CA VAL A 133 10.88 -11.49 -18.40
C VAL A 133 12.14 -11.46 -19.25
N LYS A 134 11.98 -11.26 -20.56
CA LYS A 134 13.11 -11.09 -21.46
C LYS A 134 13.75 -9.72 -21.23
N TYR A 135 15.07 -9.68 -21.10
CA TYR A 135 15.88 -8.48 -21.08
C TYR A 135 17.22 -8.77 -21.77
N GLY A 136 17.43 -8.19 -22.95
CA GLY A 136 18.55 -8.57 -23.80
C GLY A 136 18.47 -10.06 -24.17
N ASP A 137 19.59 -10.78 -24.00
CA ASP A 137 19.69 -12.21 -24.29
C ASP A 137 19.25 -13.12 -23.14
N TYR A 138 18.78 -12.56 -22.02
CA TYR A 138 18.42 -13.34 -20.83
C TYR A 138 16.94 -13.25 -20.50
N PHE A 139 16.44 -14.29 -19.83
CA PHE A 139 15.14 -14.29 -19.16
C PHE A 139 15.35 -14.23 -17.66
N TYR A 140 14.93 -13.13 -17.02
CA TYR A 140 15.07 -12.93 -15.58
C TYR A 140 13.78 -13.28 -14.83
N TYR A 141 13.91 -13.87 -13.66
CA TYR A 141 12.81 -14.17 -12.76
C TYR A 141 13.29 -14.25 -11.31
N GLN A 142 12.34 -14.42 -10.41
CA GLN A 142 12.57 -14.65 -9.00
C GLN A 142 11.84 -15.92 -8.61
N ARG A 143 12.38 -16.66 -7.66
CA ARG A 143 11.70 -17.81 -7.07
C ARG A 143 11.84 -17.85 -5.56
N THR A 144 10.96 -18.60 -4.91
CA THR A 144 11.02 -18.95 -3.50
C THR A 144 11.10 -20.47 -3.37
N GLU A 145 11.66 -20.94 -2.27
CA GLU A 145 11.74 -22.35 -1.93
C GLU A 145 11.06 -22.60 -0.59
N GLU A 146 10.47 -23.77 -0.42
CA GLU A 146 9.85 -24.17 0.84
C GLU A 146 10.81 -24.03 2.03
N GLY A 147 10.32 -23.42 3.12
CA GLY A 147 11.11 -23.19 4.33
C GLY A 147 12.16 -22.07 4.24
N LYS A 148 12.31 -21.40 3.09
CA LYS A 148 13.15 -20.21 2.93
C LYS A 148 12.32 -18.93 3.01
N ASN A 149 12.91 -17.86 3.56
CA ASN A 149 12.18 -16.61 3.85
C ASN A 149 12.30 -15.56 2.74
N TYR A 150 13.26 -15.71 1.84
CA TYR A 150 13.61 -14.68 0.85
C TYR A 150 13.65 -15.21 -0.58
N HIS A 151 13.50 -14.29 -1.53
CA HIS A 151 13.57 -14.58 -2.96
C HIS A 151 15.00 -14.92 -3.41
N ILE A 152 15.08 -15.78 -4.42
CA ILE A 152 16.29 -16.09 -5.18
C ILE A 152 16.13 -15.47 -6.56
N TYR A 153 17.04 -14.58 -6.95
CA TYR A 153 17.05 -13.95 -8.26
C TYR A 153 17.78 -14.86 -9.24
N CYS A 154 17.14 -15.13 -10.37
CA CYS A 154 17.61 -16.11 -11.34
C CYS A 154 17.54 -15.53 -12.76
N ARG A 155 18.33 -16.12 -13.65
CA ARG A 155 18.22 -15.89 -15.10
C ARG A 155 18.46 -17.16 -15.90
N LYS A 156 18.05 -17.13 -17.17
CA LYS A 156 18.35 -18.16 -18.17
C LYS A 156 18.83 -17.51 -19.46
N TYR A 157 19.86 -18.06 -20.08
CA TYR A 157 20.44 -17.52 -21.31
C TYR A 157 19.70 -18.01 -22.57
N GLN A 158 19.30 -17.07 -23.43
CA GLN A 158 18.65 -17.24 -24.75
C GLN A 158 17.34 -18.01 -24.82
N SER A 159 17.05 -18.93 -23.91
CA SER A 159 15.86 -19.79 -23.90
C SER A 159 15.33 -20.01 -22.49
N LEU A 160 14.01 -20.18 -22.36
CA LEU A 160 13.37 -20.61 -21.11
C LEU A 160 13.71 -22.07 -20.74
N ASP A 161 14.15 -22.87 -21.71
CA ASP A 161 14.58 -24.26 -21.50
C ASP A 161 16.06 -24.37 -21.12
N ALA A 162 16.82 -23.26 -21.16
CA ALA A 162 18.21 -23.26 -20.73
C ALA A 162 18.33 -23.48 -19.21
N ASP A 163 19.54 -23.87 -18.79
CA ASP A 163 19.88 -24.04 -17.39
C ASP A 163 19.73 -22.70 -16.64
N GLU A 164 19.28 -22.80 -15.39
CA GLU A 164 19.15 -21.65 -14.49
C GLU A 164 20.51 -21.20 -13.97
N GLU A 165 20.73 -19.88 -13.98
CA GLU A 165 21.81 -19.21 -13.28
C GLU A 165 21.23 -18.41 -12.11
N ILE A 166 21.66 -18.71 -10.88
CA ILE A 166 21.33 -17.90 -9.69
C ILE A 166 22.26 -16.71 -9.67
N ILE A 167 21.71 -15.50 -9.68
CA ILE A 167 22.49 -14.25 -9.65
C ILE A 167 22.53 -13.60 -8.27
N LEU A 168 21.59 -13.94 -7.39
CA LEU A 168 21.55 -13.49 -5.99
C LEU A 168 20.61 -14.36 -5.16
N ASP A 169 21.14 -15.10 -4.18
CA ASP A 169 20.33 -15.76 -3.14
C ASP A 169 20.29 -14.89 -1.89
N MET A 170 19.13 -14.30 -1.61
CA MET A 170 18.93 -13.48 -0.41
C MET A 170 18.97 -14.30 0.88
N ASN A 171 18.73 -15.61 0.84
CA ASN A 171 18.77 -16.47 2.01
C ASN A 171 20.19 -16.71 2.48
N GLU A 172 21.13 -16.90 1.54
CA GLU A 172 22.56 -16.94 1.84
C GLU A 172 23.03 -15.59 2.41
N LEU A 173 22.59 -14.49 1.81
CA LEU A 173 22.92 -13.14 2.28
C LEU A 173 22.37 -12.85 3.69
N ALA A 174 21.23 -13.43 4.04
CA ALA A 174 20.59 -13.27 5.34
C ALA A 174 21.22 -14.14 6.45
N GLU A 175 22.13 -15.06 6.13
CA GLU A 175 22.67 -15.99 7.12
C GLU A 175 23.38 -15.24 8.28
N GLY A 176 23.00 -15.57 9.51
CA GLY A 176 23.50 -14.90 10.72
C GLY A 176 23.04 -13.45 10.91
N LYS A 177 22.14 -12.93 10.06
CA LYS A 177 21.58 -11.57 10.16
C LYS A 177 20.20 -11.59 10.82
N LYS A 178 19.88 -10.56 11.60
CA LYS A 178 18.55 -10.38 12.22
C LYS A 178 17.53 -9.74 11.28
N TYR A 179 18.02 -9.07 10.25
CA TYR A 179 17.23 -8.33 9.28
C TYR A 179 17.97 -8.31 7.94
N LEU A 180 17.21 -8.32 6.86
CA LEU A 180 17.69 -8.13 5.50
C LEU A 180 16.58 -7.42 4.71
N ASN A 181 16.95 -6.34 4.04
CA ASN A 181 16.14 -5.72 3.00
C ASN A 181 17.02 -5.39 1.79
N ILE A 182 16.49 -5.63 0.59
CA ILE A 182 17.10 -5.18 -0.67
C ILE A 182 16.17 -4.15 -1.30
N ALA A 183 16.64 -2.92 -1.47
CA ALA A 183 15.86 -1.86 -2.09
C ALA A 183 15.85 -1.95 -3.62
N LYS A 184 16.98 -2.31 -4.22
CA LYS A 184 17.12 -2.38 -5.68
C LYS A 184 18.05 -3.52 -6.07
N VAL A 185 17.67 -4.20 -7.15
CA VAL A 185 18.53 -5.11 -7.92
C VAL A 185 18.57 -4.58 -9.35
N SER A 186 19.76 -4.46 -9.93
CA SER A 186 19.99 -3.81 -11.21
C SER A 186 21.13 -4.48 -11.96
N VAL A 187 20.81 -5.13 -13.07
CA VAL A 187 21.81 -5.76 -13.95
C VAL A 187 22.44 -4.70 -14.84
N SER A 188 23.75 -4.79 -15.04
CA SER A 188 24.52 -3.97 -15.97
C SER A 188 24.02 -4.09 -17.42
N PRO A 189 24.31 -3.11 -18.30
CA PRO A 189 23.91 -3.16 -19.71
C PRO A 189 24.45 -4.38 -20.48
N ALA A 190 25.62 -4.89 -20.11
CA ALA A 190 26.25 -6.07 -20.70
C ALA A 190 25.80 -7.40 -20.07
N HIS A 191 25.00 -7.33 -19.00
CA HIS A 191 24.53 -8.51 -18.26
C HIS A 191 25.66 -9.36 -17.65
N ASP A 192 26.81 -8.78 -17.34
CA ASP A 192 27.96 -9.42 -16.71
C ASP A 192 28.14 -9.02 -15.24
N MET A 193 27.61 -7.86 -14.85
CA MET A 193 27.58 -7.41 -13.45
C MET A 193 26.16 -7.21 -12.89
N LEU A 194 26.01 -7.37 -11.58
CA LEU A 194 24.81 -7.10 -10.80
C LEU A 194 25.09 -6.07 -9.70
N ALA A 195 24.39 -4.95 -9.71
CA ALA A 195 24.39 -4.00 -8.59
C ALA A 195 23.13 -4.19 -7.74
N TYR A 196 23.28 -4.30 -6.42
CA TYR A 196 22.16 -4.37 -5.49
C TYR A 196 22.39 -3.54 -4.24
N SER A 197 21.33 -2.89 -3.74
CA SER A 197 21.36 -2.09 -2.51
C SER A 197 20.76 -2.85 -1.35
N VAL A 198 21.52 -3.02 -0.26
CA VAL A 198 21.18 -3.90 0.88
C VAL A 198 21.25 -3.16 2.22
N ASP A 199 20.28 -3.43 3.10
CA ASP A 199 20.23 -2.96 4.49
C ASP A 199 20.03 -4.15 5.44
N PHE A 200 20.92 -4.30 6.43
CA PHE A 200 20.86 -5.34 7.47
C PHE A 200 20.35 -4.84 8.82
N THR A 201 19.94 -3.58 8.91
CA THR A 201 19.60 -2.86 10.15
C THR A 201 18.14 -2.40 10.22
N GLY A 202 17.48 -2.20 9.07
CA GLY A 202 16.12 -1.70 8.99
C GLY A 202 16.01 -0.18 9.13
N ARG A 203 17.11 0.54 8.90
CA ARG A 203 17.15 2.02 8.94
C ARG A 203 16.86 2.66 7.59
N GLU A 204 16.68 1.85 6.53
CA GLU A 204 16.54 2.32 5.15
C GLU A 204 17.75 3.15 4.67
N ILE A 205 18.92 2.85 5.24
CA ILE A 205 20.24 3.27 4.77
C ILE A 205 20.90 2.02 4.22
N TYR A 206 21.31 2.06 2.96
CA TYR A 206 21.75 0.89 2.22
C TYR A 206 23.24 0.97 1.87
N ASP A 207 23.85 -0.18 1.68
CA ASP A 207 25.13 -0.31 0.97
C ASP A 207 24.86 -0.89 -0.42
N ILE A 208 25.49 -0.34 -1.46
CA ILE A 208 25.45 -0.92 -2.81
C ILE A 208 26.62 -1.89 -2.94
N HIS A 209 26.32 -3.12 -3.32
CA HIS A 209 27.32 -4.10 -3.74
C HIS A 209 27.24 -4.29 -5.24
N ILE A 210 28.40 -4.36 -5.90
CA ILE A 210 28.51 -4.71 -7.31
C ILE A 210 29.19 -6.07 -7.40
N LEU A 211 28.46 -7.02 -7.94
CA LEU A 211 28.83 -8.41 -8.11
C LEU A 211 29.24 -8.65 -9.56
N ASP A 212 30.37 -9.30 -9.77
CA ASP A 212 30.72 -9.91 -11.06
C ASP A 212 29.98 -11.26 -11.18
N LEU A 213 29.17 -11.43 -12.23
CA LEU A 213 28.28 -12.60 -12.37
C LEU A 213 29.01 -13.86 -12.83
N ASP A 214 30.20 -13.74 -13.41
CA ASP A 214 30.99 -14.89 -13.83
C ASP A 214 31.72 -15.54 -12.64
N SER A 215 32.32 -14.72 -11.79
CA SER A 215 33.05 -15.17 -10.59
C SER A 215 32.16 -15.33 -9.35
N GLY A 216 31.05 -14.60 -9.28
CA GLY A 216 30.21 -14.51 -8.08
C GLY A 216 30.84 -13.67 -6.96
N GLU A 217 31.89 -12.88 -7.25
CA GLU A 217 32.56 -12.04 -6.25
C GLU A 217 32.05 -10.61 -6.24
N VAL A 218 31.92 -10.02 -5.03
CA VAL A 218 31.62 -8.59 -4.88
C VAL A 218 32.91 -7.81 -5.17
N ILE A 219 32.94 -7.15 -6.33
CA ILE A 219 34.10 -6.40 -6.81
C ILE A 219 34.12 -4.94 -6.30
N GLU A 220 32.97 -4.41 -5.88
CA GLU A 220 32.87 -3.03 -5.40
C GLU A 220 31.78 -2.86 -4.33
N ARG A 221 32.01 -1.92 -3.40
CA ARG A 221 31.08 -1.56 -2.32
C ARG A 221 31.00 -0.05 -2.17
N ILE A 222 29.78 0.47 -2.05
CA ILE A 222 29.49 1.89 -1.84
C ILE A 222 28.57 1.98 -0.63
N GLU A 223 29.03 2.62 0.43
CA GLU A 223 28.35 2.56 1.74
C GLU A 223 27.46 3.79 1.98
N ASN A 224 26.47 3.65 2.87
CA ASN A 224 25.64 4.74 3.40
C ASN A 224 24.87 5.54 2.33
N VAL A 225 24.12 4.84 1.49
CA VAL A 225 23.33 5.41 0.39
C VAL A 225 21.82 5.27 0.61
N GLY A 226 21.02 5.93 -0.23
CA GLY A 226 19.55 5.89 -0.17
C GLY A 226 18.89 4.78 -0.99
N GLY A 227 19.66 3.87 -1.58
CA GLY A 227 19.17 2.63 -2.20
C GLY A 227 18.79 2.67 -3.69
N GLN A 228 18.79 3.83 -4.36
CA GLN A 228 18.57 3.93 -5.81
C GLN A 228 19.85 3.60 -6.58
N ILE A 229 19.71 2.90 -7.71
CA ILE A 229 20.83 2.53 -8.60
C ILE A 229 20.38 2.67 -10.05
N GLN A 230 21.16 3.38 -10.86
CA GLN A 230 21.02 3.43 -12.32
C GLN A 230 22.36 3.25 -13.00
N TRP A 231 22.51 2.18 -13.78
CA TRP A 231 23.68 1.98 -14.63
C TRP A 231 23.76 3.04 -15.72
N HIS A 232 24.93 3.63 -15.88
CA HIS A 232 25.28 4.34 -17.11
C HIS A 232 25.24 3.34 -18.30
N PRO A 233 24.83 3.74 -19.52
CA PRO A 233 24.66 2.81 -20.64
C PRO A 233 25.92 2.05 -21.07
N ASP A 234 27.12 2.57 -20.78
CA ASP A 234 28.40 1.90 -21.07
C ASP A 234 28.76 0.79 -20.06
N GLY A 235 28.02 0.66 -18.96
CA GLY A 235 28.27 -0.32 -17.91
C GLY A 235 29.49 -0.06 -17.02
N LYS A 236 30.16 1.10 -17.13
CA LYS A 236 31.40 1.40 -16.39
C LYS A 236 31.20 2.28 -15.16
N SER A 237 29.96 2.69 -14.90
CA SER A 237 29.62 3.57 -13.80
C SER A 237 28.14 3.49 -13.44
N ILE A 238 27.80 3.94 -12.24
CA ILE A 238 26.43 4.00 -11.75
C ILE A 238 26.11 5.38 -11.16
N TYR A 239 24.83 5.76 -11.25
CA TYR A 239 24.26 6.87 -10.50
C TYR A 239 23.46 6.33 -9.32
N TYR A 240 23.59 6.97 -8.17
CA TYR A 240 22.91 6.58 -6.93
C TYR A 240 22.56 7.81 -6.09
N ASN A 241 21.64 7.65 -5.13
CA ASN A 241 21.24 8.72 -4.23
C ASN A 241 21.86 8.59 -2.83
N ILE A 242 22.06 9.71 -2.15
CA ILE A 242 22.41 9.75 -0.72
C ILE A 242 21.33 10.45 0.10
N LEU A 243 21.34 10.20 1.41
CA LEU A 243 20.36 10.71 2.37
C LEU A 243 20.97 11.79 3.26
N ASP A 244 20.15 12.76 3.68
CA ASP A 244 20.52 13.73 4.71
C ASP A 244 20.16 13.24 6.12
N ASP A 245 20.37 14.08 7.14
CA ASP A 245 20.14 13.76 8.56
C ASP A 245 18.68 13.41 8.90
N ILE A 246 17.71 13.75 8.03
CA ILE A 246 16.29 13.40 8.19
C ILE A 246 15.86 12.24 7.28
N LEU A 247 16.83 11.48 6.75
CA LEU A 247 16.65 10.34 5.84
C LEU A 247 15.95 10.73 4.52
N ARG A 248 16.11 11.97 4.06
CA ARG A 248 15.57 12.45 2.79
C ARG A 248 16.61 12.24 1.69
N SER A 249 16.18 11.61 0.59
CA SER A 249 16.98 11.54 -0.65
C SER A 249 17.18 12.94 -1.22
N TYR A 250 18.37 13.52 -1.06
CA TYR A 250 18.63 14.93 -1.38
C TYR A 250 19.68 15.14 -2.47
N ALA A 251 20.59 14.19 -2.68
CA ALA A 251 21.64 14.33 -3.68
C ALA A 251 21.83 13.07 -4.50
N ILE A 252 22.33 13.24 -5.73
CA ILE A 252 22.67 12.17 -6.67
C ILE A 252 24.15 12.25 -6.98
N LEU A 253 24.82 11.13 -6.80
CA LEU A 253 26.25 10.95 -7.06
C LEU A 253 26.44 10.02 -8.26
N HIS A 254 27.59 10.17 -8.92
CA HIS A 254 28.06 9.33 -10.02
C HIS A 254 29.36 8.66 -9.61
N HIS A 255 29.31 7.33 -9.56
CA HIS A 255 30.43 6.48 -9.18
C HIS A 255 31.00 5.77 -10.39
N ILE A 256 32.31 5.91 -10.62
CA ILE A 256 33.04 5.22 -11.68
C ILE A 256 33.66 3.95 -11.09
N LEU A 257 33.42 2.80 -11.72
CA LEU A 257 33.87 1.53 -11.17
C LEU A 257 35.40 1.47 -11.02
N GLY A 258 35.86 0.90 -9.91
CA GLY A 258 37.28 0.76 -9.57
C GLY A 258 37.90 2.04 -8.99
N THR A 259 37.09 3.05 -8.66
CA THR A 259 37.55 4.28 -7.99
C THR A 259 37.09 4.30 -6.54
N GLU A 260 37.77 5.07 -5.69
CA GLU A 260 37.35 5.22 -4.29
C GLU A 260 36.05 6.05 -4.22
N GLN A 261 35.07 5.60 -3.43
CA GLN A 261 33.78 6.30 -3.22
C GLN A 261 33.95 7.79 -2.87
N SER A 262 35.01 8.17 -2.16
CA SER A 262 35.30 9.56 -1.82
C SER A 262 35.59 10.47 -3.02
N LYS A 263 35.80 9.90 -4.21
CA LYS A 263 36.02 10.60 -5.48
C LYS A 263 34.75 10.68 -6.34
N ASP A 264 33.63 10.17 -5.84
CA ASP A 264 32.37 10.18 -6.57
C ASP A 264 31.90 11.61 -6.83
N ASN A 265 31.45 11.86 -8.06
CA ASN A 265 31.05 13.20 -8.47
C ASN A 265 29.62 13.45 -8.01
N GLN A 266 29.39 14.50 -7.22
CA GLN A 266 28.04 14.95 -6.90
C GLN A 266 27.45 15.67 -8.12
N ILE A 267 26.51 15.01 -8.78
CA ILE A 267 25.84 15.51 -10.00
C ILE A 267 24.77 16.53 -9.64
N TYR A 268 24.06 16.31 -8.54
CA TYR A 268 22.98 17.18 -8.12
C TYR A 268 22.77 17.14 -6.59
N GLU A 269 22.33 18.27 -6.04
CA GLU A 269 21.92 18.45 -4.63
C GLU A 269 20.65 19.31 -4.56
N GLU A 270 19.65 18.84 -3.79
CA GLU A 270 18.39 19.52 -3.51
C GLU A 270 18.44 20.24 -2.15
N PRO A 271 18.59 21.58 -2.16
CA PRO A 271 18.67 22.37 -0.94
C PRO A 271 17.32 22.54 -0.22
N ASP A 272 16.18 22.38 -0.90
CA ASP A 272 14.85 22.52 -0.30
C ASP A 272 14.44 21.19 0.37
N THR A 273 14.35 21.20 1.70
CA THR A 273 14.02 20.02 2.52
C THR A 273 12.61 19.47 2.29
N THR A 274 11.74 20.21 1.58
CA THR A 274 10.42 19.74 1.17
C THR A 274 10.43 18.90 -0.11
N PHE A 275 11.56 18.83 -0.81
CA PHE A 275 11.75 18.08 -2.05
C PHE A 275 12.67 16.87 -1.84
N ARG A 276 12.38 15.77 -2.54
CA ARG A 276 13.24 14.58 -2.65
C ARG A 276 13.70 14.42 -4.08
N VAL A 277 14.92 13.91 -4.28
CA VAL A 277 15.44 13.59 -5.60
C VAL A 277 15.32 12.09 -5.88
N ARG A 278 14.73 11.75 -7.02
CA ARG A 278 14.63 10.39 -7.56
C ARG A 278 15.17 10.35 -8.98
N ILE A 279 15.87 9.29 -9.35
CA ILE A 279 16.34 9.06 -10.71
C ILE A 279 15.58 7.93 -11.42
N SER A 280 15.35 8.09 -12.72
CA SER A 280 14.84 7.06 -13.62
C SER A 280 15.55 7.12 -14.96
N LYS A 281 15.57 6.03 -15.71
CA LYS A 281 16.18 5.97 -17.04
C LYS A 281 15.10 5.75 -18.10
N SER A 282 15.21 6.43 -19.24
CA SER A 282 14.35 6.15 -20.39
C SER A 282 14.52 4.70 -20.84
N LYS A 283 13.47 4.12 -21.41
CA LYS A 283 13.45 2.69 -21.74
C LYS A 283 14.43 2.32 -22.85
N ASP A 284 14.65 3.25 -23.78
CA ASP A 284 15.70 3.20 -24.81
C ASP A 284 17.11 3.55 -24.29
N ARG A 285 17.24 3.79 -22.98
CA ARG A 285 18.49 4.03 -22.23
C ARG A 285 19.27 5.29 -22.63
N LYS A 286 18.66 6.22 -23.37
CA LYS A 286 19.32 7.45 -23.83
C LYS A 286 19.34 8.56 -22.78
N PHE A 287 18.34 8.61 -21.89
CA PHE A 287 18.19 9.69 -20.92
C PHE A 287 18.12 9.18 -19.49
N LEU A 288 18.80 9.85 -18.56
CA LEU A 288 18.60 9.73 -17.13
C LEU A 288 17.79 10.93 -16.64
N PHE A 289 16.58 10.71 -16.18
CA PHE A 289 15.71 11.73 -15.61
C PHE A 289 15.90 11.84 -14.09
N PHE A 290 15.90 13.08 -13.61
CA PHE A 290 15.92 13.44 -12.20
C PHE A 290 14.57 14.09 -11.90
N TYR A 291 13.81 13.48 -10.99
CA TYR A 291 12.55 14.02 -10.48
C TYR A 291 12.79 14.59 -9.09
N LEU A 292 12.58 15.89 -8.98
CA LEU A 292 12.63 16.62 -7.73
C LEU A 292 11.17 16.79 -7.28
N ILE A 293 10.77 16.00 -6.28
CA ILE A 293 9.36 15.80 -5.94
C ILE A 293 9.09 16.33 -4.53
N SER A 294 8.10 17.21 -4.41
CA SER A 294 7.50 17.58 -3.13
C SER A 294 6.05 17.11 -3.04
N HIS A 295 5.79 16.20 -2.11
CA HIS A 295 4.42 15.73 -1.84
C HIS A 295 3.58 16.76 -1.10
N SER A 296 4.20 17.67 -0.33
CA SER A 296 3.48 18.71 0.41
C SER A 296 2.91 19.79 -0.51
N SER A 297 3.70 20.23 -1.51
CA SER A 297 3.27 21.24 -2.49
C SER A 297 2.74 20.63 -3.78
N GLU A 298 2.64 19.29 -3.87
CA GLU A 298 2.21 18.57 -5.09
C GLU A 298 2.98 19.08 -6.32
N THR A 299 4.31 19.10 -6.22
CA THR A 299 5.17 19.75 -7.22
C THR A 299 6.28 18.83 -7.68
N THR A 300 6.55 18.83 -8.99
CA THR A 300 7.67 18.13 -9.63
C THR A 300 8.47 19.10 -10.47
N GLU A 301 9.80 19.05 -10.34
CA GLU A 301 10.73 19.54 -11.35
C GLU A 301 11.44 18.36 -12.00
N VAL A 302 11.66 18.46 -13.31
CA VAL A 302 12.32 17.41 -14.08
C VAL A 302 13.58 17.98 -14.69
N ARG A 303 14.69 17.27 -14.45
CA ARG A 303 15.97 17.48 -15.12
C ARG A 303 16.38 16.19 -15.81
N TYR A 304 17.34 16.26 -16.73
CA TYR A 304 17.87 15.08 -17.40
C TYR A 304 19.36 15.20 -17.75
N ILE A 305 19.99 14.05 -17.91
CA ILE A 305 21.26 13.87 -18.61
C ILE A 305 20.98 13.10 -19.90
N ASP A 306 21.51 13.59 -21.02
CA ASP A 306 21.53 12.88 -22.29
C ASP A 306 22.83 12.07 -22.40
N PHE A 307 22.72 10.74 -22.34
CA PHE A 307 23.87 9.84 -22.47
C PHE A 307 24.43 9.75 -23.89
N THR A 308 23.71 10.26 -24.89
CA THR A 308 24.19 10.35 -26.28
C THR A 308 25.02 11.61 -26.53
N SER A 309 24.92 12.61 -25.65
CA SER A 309 25.77 13.82 -25.68
C SER A 309 27.16 13.54 -25.10
N SER A 310 28.19 14.16 -25.69
CA SER A 310 29.56 14.07 -25.16
C SER A 310 29.79 14.87 -23.88
N SER A 311 28.96 15.89 -23.60
CA SER A 311 29.10 16.70 -22.38
C SER A 311 28.50 16.02 -21.17
N GLN A 312 27.42 15.24 -21.37
CA GLN A 312 26.60 14.62 -20.32
C GLN A 312 26.24 15.58 -19.17
N GLU A 313 25.99 16.85 -19.52
CA GLU A 313 25.57 17.87 -18.57
C GLU A 313 24.13 17.65 -18.10
N LEU A 314 23.85 18.14 -16.88
CA LEU A 314 22.49 18.11 -16.31
C LEU A 314 21.68 19.30 -16.84
N HIS A 315 20.63 19.02 -17.60
CA HIS A 315 19.73 20.00 -18.17
C HIS A 315 18.40 20.05 -17.42
N THR A 316 17.83 21.24 -17.22
CA THR A 316 16.45 21.38 -16.73
C THR A 316 15.48 21.24 -17.89
N PHE A 317 14.60 20.24 -17.83
CA PHE A 317 13.50 20.10 -18.77
C PHE A 317 12.33 21.03 -18.39
N TYR A 318 11.90 20.94 -17.13
CA TYR A 318 10.79 21.75 -16.62
C TYR A 318 11.08 22.22 -15.20
N ALA A 319 11.20 23.54 -15.04
CA ALA A 319 11.42 24.17 -13.74
C ALA A 319 10.18 24.05 -12.84
N ARG A 320 10.37 23.87 -11.53
CA ARG A 320 9.24 23.70 -10.60
C ARG A 320 8.28 24.89 -10.62
N LYS A 321 6.99 24.58 -10.70
CA LYS A 321 5.87 25.51 -10.44
C LYS A 321 4.96 24.86 -9.39
N ALA A 322 4.60 25.60 -8.35
CA ALA A 322 3.81 25.04 -7.23
C ALA A 322 2.50 24.40 -7.73
N GLY A 323 2.23 23.16 -7.31
CA GLY A 323 1.04 22.40 -7.71
C GLY A 323 1.15 21.68 -9.06
N ILE A 324 2.25 21.85 -9.79
CA ILE A 324 2.50 21.19 -11.07
C ILE A 324 3.36 19.95 -10.87
N GLU A 325 2.83 18.80 -11.25
CA GLU A 325 3.47 17.50 -11.29
C GLU A 325 3.56 17.03 -12.74
N MET A 326 4.55 16.16 -13.00
CA MET A 326 4.70 15.58 -14.32
C MET A 326 5.41 14.23 -14.28
N ASN A 327 5.17 13.43 -15.32
CA ASN A 327 5.91 12.21 -15.60
C ASN A 327 6.30 12.19 -17.07
N ILE A 328 7.58 11.89 -17.35
CA ILE A 328 8.19 12.00 -18.68
C ILE A 328 8.80 10.67 -19.10
N THR A 329 8.79 10.42 -20.40
CA THR A 329 9.56 9.37 -21.08
C THR A 329 10.14 9.93 -22.38
N HIS A 330 11.03 9.17 -23.02
CA HIS A 330 11.64 9.53 -24.29
C HIS A 330 11.34 8.45 -25.34
N HIS A 331 11.06 8.89 -26.56
CA HIS A 331 10.92 8.03 -27.73
C HIS A 331 11.29 8.82 -29.00
N GLU A 332 12.18 8.25 -29.83
CA GLU A 332 12.59 8.77 -31.15
C GLU A 332 12.70 10.30 -31.30
N GLY A 333 13.50 10.95 -30.45
CA GLY A 333 13.78 12.39 -30.57
C GLY A 333 12.66 13.28 -30.00
N PHE A 334 11.66 12.69 -29.36
CA PHE A 334 10.62 13.40 -28.62
C PHE A 334 10.62 13.00 -27.15
N PHE A 335 10.36 13.98 -26.29
CA PHE A 335 9.87 13.73 -24.95
C PHE A 335 8.36 13.60 -24.98
N TYR A 336 7.84 12.55 -24.36
CA TYR A 336 6.42 12.33 -24.13
C TYR A 336 6.16 12.43 -22.64
N PHE A 337 5.20 13.25 -22.23
CA PHE A 337 4.97 13.48 -20.81
C PHE A 337 3.51 13.78 -20.52
N ILE A 338 3.13 13.45 -19.28
CA ILE A 338 1.87 13.87 -18.69
C ILE A 338 2.14 14.99 -17.70
N ILE A 339 1.30 16.01 -17.71
CA ILE A 339 1.44 17.22 -16.86
C ILE A 339 0.06 17.74 -16.46
N ASN A 340 -0.07 18.34 -15.27
CA ASN A 340 -1.31 18.96 -14.78
C ASN A 340 -1.26 20.50 -14.77
N ASP A 341 -0.76 21.09 -15.87
CA ASP A 341 -0.78 22.52 -16.16
C ASP A 341 -2.14 22.97 -16.73
N ASP A 342 -2.34 24.26 -16.99
CA ASP A 342 -3.48 24.81 -17.75
C ASP A 342 -4.87 24.22 -17.39
N ASP A 343 -5.16 24.16 -16.09
CA ASP A 343 -6.40 23.57 -15.52
C ASP A 343 -6.61 22.06 -15.81
N ALA A 344 -5.61 21.37 -16.35
CA ALA A 344 -5.57 19.93 -16.57
C ALA A 344 -5.31 19.16 -15.26
N ILE A 345 -6.13 19.36 -14.23
CA ILE A 345 -5.92 18.79 -12.89
C ILE A 345 -5.76 17.26 -12.88
N ASN A 346 -6.39 16.55 -13.82
CA ASN A 346 -6.27 15.11 -14.00
C ASN A 346 -5.29 14.72 -15.12
N PHE A 347 -4.37 15.63 -15.43
CA PHE A 347 -3.30 15.53 -16.40
C PHE A 347 -3.80 15.46 -17.84
N ARG A 348 -3.01 16.07 -18.73
CA ARG A 348 -3.04 15.87 -20.18
C ARG A 348 -1.74 15.21 -20.61
N MET A 349 -1.71 14.60 -21.80
CA MET A 349 -0.49 14.08 -22.41
C MET A 349 -0.07 14.96 -23.57
N VAL A 350 1.20 15.32 -23.58
CA VAL A 350 1.83 16.15 -24.60
C VAL A 350 3.13 15.50 -25.06
N ARG A 351 3.62 15.91 -26.23
CA ARG A 351 4.99 15.63 -26.68
C ARG A 351 5.70 16.91 -27.10
N ALA A 352 7.02 16.90 -27.02
CA ALA A 352 7.87 18.00 -27.50
C ALA A 352 9.18 17.45 -28.10
N PRO A 353 9.73 18.05 -29.17
CA PRO A 353 11.04 17.70 -29.69
C PRO A 353 12.13 17.84 -28.63
N VAL A 354 13.05 16.88 -28.53
CA VAL A 354 14.20 16.95 -27.59
C VAL A 354 15.09 18.16 -27.89
N THR A 355 15.15 18.59 -29.15
CA THR A 355 15.96 19.75 -29.57
C THR A 355 15.32 21.10 -29.27
N ASP A 356 14.00 21.12 -29.04
CA ASP A 356 13.21 22.34 -28.83
C ASP A 356 11.92 21.98 -28.06
N PHE A 357 12.02 21.99 -26.73
CA PHE A 357 10.93 21.63 -25.83
C PHE A 357 10.34 22.85 -25.09
N ASP A 358 10.50 24.05 -25.65
CA ASP A 358 9.78 25.24 -25.17
C ASP A 358 8.26 24.99 -25.17
N GLU A 359 7.56 25.51 -24.16
CA GLU A 359 6.11 25.27 -23.97
C GLU A 359 5.27 25.61 -25.21
N SER A 360 5.70 26.56 -26.05
CA SER A 360 5.03 26.92 -27.31
C SER A 360 5.10 25.85 -28.40
N ASN A 361 6.03 24.89 -28.28
CA ASN A 361 6.26 23.81 -29.25
C ASN A 361 5.66 22.48 -28.77
N TRP A 362 4.90 22.49 -27.67
CA TRP A 362 4.25 21.29 -27.17
C TRP A 362 3.05 20.92 -28.03
N GLU A 363 3.00 19.66 -28.42
CA GLU A 363 1.89 19.07 -29.16
C GLU A 363 1.04 18.22 -28.21
N GLU A 364 -0.25 18.56 -28.07
CA GLU A 364 -1.17 17.79 -27.27
C GLU A 364 -1.57 16.48 -27.97
N ILE A 365 -1.39 15.36 -27.25
CA ILE A 365 -1.67 14.01 -27.73
C ILE A 365 -2.96 13.47 -27.09
N ILE A 366 -3.12 13.67 -25.78
CA ILE A 366 -4.34 13.33 -25.05
C ILE A 366 -4.79 14.56 -24.28
N ALA A 367 -5.93 15.11 -24.67
CA ALA A 367 -6.54 16.25 -23.99
C ALA A 367 -6.97 15.89 -22.56
N HIS A 368 -6.97 16.88 -21.67
CA HIS A 368 -7.46 16.72 -20.31
C HIS A 368 -8.92 16.25 -20.27
N ASN A 369 -9.20 15.32 -19.35
CA ASN A 369 -10.54 14.93 -18.99
C ASN A 369 -10.69 14.91 -17.47
N ILE A 370 -11.66 15.67 -16.95
CA ILE A 370 -11.88 15.78 -15.50
C ILE A 370 -12.21 14.44 -14.82
N ARG A 371 -12.69 13.44 -15.57
CA ARG A 371 -13.03 12.10 -15.04
C ARG A 371 -11.90 11.07 -15.21
N VAL A 372 -10.93 11.35 -16.06
CA VAL A 372 -9.86 10.40 -16.40
C VAL A 372 -8.53 10.97 -15.94
N ARG A 373 -7.90 10.34 -14.95
CA ARG A 373 -6.57 10.74 -14.49
C ARG A 373 -5.50 9.96 -15.22
N LEU A 374 -4.59 10.62 -15.93
CA LEU A 374 -3.37 9.98 -16.40
C LEU A 374 -2.37 9.84 -15.23
N GLN A 375 -1.71 8.69 -15.13
CA GLN A 375 -0.86 8.34 -13.98
C GLN A 375 0.59 8.01 -14.36
N SER A 376 0.83 7.44 -15.54
CA SER A 376 2.18 7.09 -15.99
C SER A 376 2.27 7.04 -17.51
N VAL A 377 3.47 7.26 -18.05
CA VAL A 377 3.77 7.11 -19.47
C VAL A 377 5.03 6.26 -19.65
N THR A 378 4.95 5.18 -20.44
CA THR A 378 6.08 4.29 -20.72
C THR A 378 6.16 4.02 -22.21
N ALA A 379 7.25 4.47 -22.84
CA ALA A 379 7.46 4.27 -24.28
C ALA A 379 8.17 2.95 -24.59
N PHE A 380 7.66 2.25 -25.59
CA PHE A 380 8.27 1.12 -26.28
C PHE A 380 8.63 1.54 -27.71
N LYS A 381 9.16 0.63 -28.51
CA LYS A 381 9.56 0.92 -29.89
C LYS A 381 8.40 1.28 -30.82
N ASN A 382 7.24 0.64 -30.68
CA ASN A 382 6.11 0.86 -31.60
C ASN A 382 4.88 1.48 -30.93
N PHE A 383 4.85 1.54 -29.59
CA PHE A 383 3.70 2.01 -28.85
C PHE A 383 4.12 2.68 -27.53
N ILE A 384 3.21 3.47 -26.95
CA ILE A 384 3.34 4.02 -25.61
C ILE A 384 2.22 3.44 -24.75
N ALA A 385 2.58 2.87 -23.60
CA ALA A 385 1.61 2.45 -22.59
C ALA A 385 1.37 3.60 -21.61
N ILE A 386 0.11 3.97 -21.43
CA ILE A 386 -0.34 5.00 -20.51
C ILE A 386 -1.16 4.35 -19.40
N GLY A 387 -0.68 4.44 -18.16
CA GLY A 387 -1.50 4.10 -16.99
C GLY A 387 -2.48 5.23 -16.72
N LYS A 388 -3.77 4.93 -16.59
CA LYS A 388 -4.83 5.89 -16.27
C LYS A 388 -5.75 5.37 -15.17
N ARG A 389 -6.54 6.27 -14.61
CA ARG A 389 -7.75 5.95 -13.86
C ARG A 389 -8.97 6.50 -14.55
N ASP A 390 -9.96 5.67 -14.71
CA ASP A 390 -11.25 6.01 -15.28
C ASP A 390 -12.35 5.43 -14.41
N ASP A 391 -13.33 6.25 -14.09
CA ASP A 391 -14.42 5.97 -13.16
C ASP A 391 -14.01 5.23 -11.86
N GLY A 392 -12.87 5.57 -11.26
CA GLY A 392 -12.40 4.98 -10.00
C GLY A 392 -11.34 3.89 -10.12
N TYR A 393 -11.15 3.30 -11.30
CA TYR A 393 -10.38 2.07 -11.51
C TYR A 393 -9.12 2.33 -12.31
N SER A 394 -8.05 1.61 -12.00
CA SER A 394 -6.86 1.63 -12.85
C SER A 394 -7.13 0.94 -14.18
N ASN A 395 -6.64 1.53 -15.27
CA ASN A 395 -6.70 0.98 -16.62
C ASN A 395 -5.40 1.36 -17.38
N LEU A 396 -5.12 0.65 -18.48
CA LEU A 396 -4.00 0.86 -19.38
C LEU A 396 -4.56 1.24 -20.75
N MET A 397 -4.04 2.33 -21.29
CA MET A 397 -4.30 2.78 -22.65
C MET A 397 -3.03 2.60 -23.47
N ILE A 398 -3.18 2.16 -24.71
CA ILE A 398 -2.11 2.09 -25.69
C ILE A 398 -2.25 3.27 -26.64
N LEU A 399 -1.16 3.97 -26.88
CA LEU A 399 -0.98 4.90 -28.00
C LEU A 399 -0.08 4.23 -29.03
N ASP A 400 -0.62 3.99 -30.21
CA ASP A 400 0.14 3.53 -31.37
C ASP A 400 0.95 4.70 -31.94
N ILE A 401 2.28 4.54 -32.05
CA ILE A 401 3.17 5.66 -32.41
C ILE A 401 3.08 5.99 -33.89
N GLU A 402 2.85 5.00 -34.75
CA GLU A 402 2.79 5.19 -36.20
C GLU A 402 1.50 5.92 -36.61
N THR A 403 0.37 5.50 -36.05
CA THR A 403 -0.95 6.01 -36.41
C THR A 403 -1.43 7.17 -35.53
N GLY A 404 -0.85 7.32 -34.33
CA GLY A 404 -1.30 8.27 -33.32
C GLY A 404 -2.65 7.89 -32.67
N GLN A 405 -3.18 6.70 -32.94
CA GLN A 405 -4.45 6.25 -32.38
C GLN A 405 -4.29 5.68 -30.98
N THR A 406 -5.33 5.84 -30.15
CA THR A 406 -5.38 5.28 -28.82
C THR A 406 -6.48 4.22 -28.67
N HIS A 407 -6.25 3.25 -27.80
CA HIS A 407 -7.28 2.31 -27.35
C HIS A 407 -7.01 1.84 -25.92
N ASP A 408 -8.08 1.56 -25.19
CA ASP A 408 -7.99 0.95 -23.86
C ASP A 408 -7.81 -0.57 -23.96
N ILE A 409 -7.14 -1.17 -22.98
CA ILE A 409 -7.10 -2.63 -22.84
C ILE A 409 -8.37 -3.08 -22.10
N GLU A 410 -9.22 -3.86 -22.77
CA GLU A 410 -10.45 -4.38 -22.19
C GLU A 410 -10.15 -5.51 -21.19
N MET A 411 -10.74 -5.44 -19.99
CA MET A 411 -10.54 -6.43 -18.93
C MET A 411 -11.72 -7.41 -18.84
N PRO A 412 -11.50 -8.65 -18.34
CA PRO A 412 -12.54 -9.67 -18.25
C PRO A 412 -13.59 -9.42 -17.14
N GLU A 413 -13.31 -8.51 -16.19
CA GLU A 413 -14.21 -8.16 -15.08
C GLU A 413 -14.45 -6.64 -15.03
N GLU A 414 -15.55 -6.20 -14.41
CA GLU A 414 -15.87 -4.77 -14.22
C GLU A 414 -15.22 -4.17 -12.98
N ILE A 415 -14.97 -4.98 -11.93
CA ILE A 415 -14.39 -4.55 -10.66
C ILE A 415 -13.03 -5.19 -10.53
N TYR A 416 -11.97 -4.44 -10.74
CA TYR A 416 -10.62 -4.98 -10.72
C TYR A 416 -9.57 -3.94 -10.33
N SER A 417 -8.34 -4.38 -10.28
CA SER A 417 -7.15 -3.54 -10.24
C SER A 417 -6.16 -4.09 -11.23
N ILE A 418 -5.59 -3.19 -12.04
CA ILE A 418 -4.38 -3.49 -12.80
C ILE A 418 -3.21 -2.62 -12.36
N GLY A 419 -2.02 -3.19 -12.46
CA GLY A 419 -0.76 -2.51 -12.26
C GLY A 419 0.27 -3.00 -13.25
N ALA A 420 1.16 -2.11 -13.69
CA ALA A 420 2.26 -2.49 -14.57
C ALA A 420 3.11 -3.62 -13.94
N SER A 421 3.47 -4.60 -14.75
CA SER A 421 4.44 -5.63 -14.38
C SER A 421 5.83 -5.25 -14.90
N SER A 422 6.82 -6.09 -14.66
CA SER A 422 8.16 -5.89 -15.20
C SER A 422 8.12 -6.00 -16.73
N ASN A 423 8.50 -4.90 -17.39
CA ASN A 423 8.67 -4.80 -18.83
C ASN A 423 10.03 -4.14 -19.07
N PRO A 424 11.15 -4.86 -19.05
CA PRO A 424 12.46 -4.23 -19.21
C PRO A 424 12.80 -3.98 -20.69
N GLU A 425 12.37 -4.85 -21.61
CA GLU A 425 12.70 -4.77 -23.04
C GLU A 425 11.99 -3.60 -23.76
N TYR A 426 12.76 -2.78 -24.48
CA TYR A 426 12.21 -1.64 -25.24
C TYR A 426 11.64 -2.09 -26.59
N GLU A 427 12.34 -3.02 -27.24
CA GLU A 427 11.94 -3.59 -28.53
C GLU A 427 11.05 -4.81 -28.32
N THR A 428 9.76 -4.57 -28.06
CA THR A 428 8.74 -5.61 -27.90
C THR A 428 7.42 -5.15 -28.51
N ASP A 429 6.58 -6.11 -28.90
CA ASP A 429 5.20 -5.90 -29.35
C ASP A 429 4.17 -6.31 -28.27
N SER A 430 4.64 -6.64 -27.07
CA SER A 430 3.77 -7.05 -25.96
C SER A 430 4.00 -6.22 -24.70
N LEU A 431 2.93 -6.10 -23.90
CA LEU A 431 2.92 -5.42 -22.61
C LEU A 431 2.46 -6.39 -21.52
N ARG A 432 3.27 -6.55 -20.47
CA ARG A 432 2.89 -7.33 -19.28
C ARG A 432 2.33 -6.46 -18.17
N PHE A 433 1.24 -6.91 -17.58
CA PHE A 433 0.67 -6.27 -16.40
C PHE A 433 0.07 -7.31 -15.45
N ALA A 434 -0.01 -6.93 -14.17
CA ALA A 434 -0.72 -7.69 -13.17
C ALA A 434 -2.17 -7.21 -13.12
N PHE A 435 -3.09 -8.16 -13.05
CA PHE A 435 -4.52 -7.98 -12.86
C PHE A 435 -4.94 -8.73 -11.59
N SER A 436 -5.89 -8.18 -10.83
CA SER A 436 -6.59 -8.91 -9.78
C SER A 436 -7.95 -8.27 -9.53
N SER A 437 -8.88 -9.00 -8.92
CA SER A 437 -10.13 -8.45 -8.41
C SER A 437 -10.33 -8.88 -6.96
N PRO A 438 -11.38 -8.45 -6.24
CA PRO A 438 -11.62 -8.93 -4.89
C PRO A 438 -11.77 -10.45 -4.78
N VAL A 439 -12.05 -11.14 -5.89
CA VAL A 439 -12.28 -12.59 -5.97
C VAL A 439 -11.36 -13.30 -6.97
N THR A 440 -10.68 -12.59 -7.87
CA THR A 440 -9.72 -13.19 -8.81
C THR A 440 -8.29 -12.98 -8.32
N PRO A 441 -7.54 -14.06 -7.99
CA PRO A 441 -6.14 -13.98 -7.62
C PRO A 441 -5.30 -13.24 -8.65
N LYS A 442 -4.14 -12.75 -8.21
CA LYS A 442 -3.22 -12.03 -9.07
C LYS A 442 -2.90 -12.87 -10.31
N THR A 443 -3.16 -12.27 -11.46
CA THR A 443 -2.97 -12.85 -12.78
C THR A 443 -2.01 -11.97 -13.56
N ILE A 444 -0.95 -12.55 -14.12
CA ILE A 444 -0.06 -11.86 -15.04
C ILE A 444 -0.57 -12.08 -16.46
N PHE A 445 -0.98 -10.99 -17.11
CA PHE A 445 -1.33 -10.98 -18.52
C PHE A 445 -0.15 -10.49 -19.36
N GLU A 446 -0.06 -11.02 -20.57
CA GLU A 446 0.72 -10.49 -21.68
C GLU A 446 -0.28 -10.02 -22.74
N TYR A 447 -0.28 -8.73 -23.02
CA TYR A 447 -1.11 -8.12 -24.05
C TYR A 447 -0.30 -7.95 -25.32
N HIS A 448 -0.75 -8.56 -26.40
CA HIS A 448 -0.12 -8.46 -27.73
C HIS A 448 -0.72 -7.25 -28.45
N VAL A 449 0.09 -6.23 -28.71
CA VAL A 449 -0.40 -4.91 -29.17
C VAL A 449 -0.94 -4.99 -30.60
N SER A 450 -0.28 -5.73 -31.47
CA SER A 450 -0.64 -5.86 -32.89
C SER A 450 -2.02 -6.48 -33.14
N ASN A 451 -2.42 -7.49 -32.36
CA ASN A 451 -3.69 -8.21 -32.52
C ASN A 451 -4.69 -7.98 -31.37
N ARG A 452 -4.28 -7.23 -30.33
CA ARG A 452 -5.06 -6.91 -29.12
C ARG A 452 -5.46 -8.13 -28.29
N GLU A 453 -4.70 -9.22 -28.38
CA GLU A 453 -4.96 -10.45 -27.63
C GLU A 453 -4.43 -10.37 -26.19
N LEU A 454 -5.20 -10.88 -25.24
CA LEU A 454 -4.78 -11.06 -23.85
C LEU A 454 -4.44 -12.52 -23.58
N GLU A 455 -3.17 -12.78 -23.30
CA GLU A 455 -2.65 -14.09 -22.94
C GLU A 455 -2.39 -14.18 -21.43
N VAL A 456 -2.94 -15.19 -20.76
CA VAL A 456 -2.64 -15.47 -19.35
C VAL A 456 -1.27 -16.14 -19.25
N LYS A 457 -0.31 -15.50 -18.55
CA LYS A 457 1.02 -16.08 -18.31
C LYS A 457 1.12 -16.81 -16.99
N LYS A 458 0.41 -16.33 -15.97
CA LYS A 458 0.37 -16.95 -14.64
C LYS A 458 -0.87 -16.49 -13.88
N VAL A 459 -1.48 -17.40 -13.13
CA VAL A 459 -2.44 -17.10 -12.07
C VAL A 459 -1.83 -17.58 -10.76
N ASP A 460 -1.87 -16.76 -9.72
CA ASP A 460 -1.44 -17.19 -8.39
C ASP A 460 -2.40 -18.28 -7.89
N GLU A 461 -1.84 -19.45 -7.57
CA GLU A 461 -2.60 -20.59 -7.08
C GLU A 461 -2.94 -20.40 -5.61
N ILE A 462 -4.22 -20.38 -5.28
CA ILE A 462 -4.72 -20.27 -3.91
C ILE A 462 -5.38 -21.58 -3.53
N LYS A 463 -4.80 -22.26 -2.53
CA LYS A 463 -5.32 -23.53 -2.03
C LYS A 463 -6.75 -23.37 -1.50
N ASP A 464 -7.60 -24.35 -1.81
CA ASP A 464 -8.99 -24.45 -1.35
C ASP A 464 -9.84 -23.20 -1.68
N PHE A 465 -9.54 -22.54 -2.80
CA PHE A 465 -10.24 -21.34 -3.26
C PHE A 465 -10.74 -21.53 -4.70
N VAL A 466 -12.01 -21.19 -4.93
CA VAL A 466 -12.64 -21.21 -6.25
C VAL A 466 -13.33 -19.86 -6.46
N SER A 467 -12.82 -19.03 -7.37
CA SER A 467 -13.33 -17.67 -7.61
C SER A 467 -14.84 -17.63 -7.87
N ASP A 468 -15.36 -18.62 -8.62
CA ASP A 468 -16.77 -18.72 -8.96
C ASP A 468 -17.71 -18.92 -7.76
N GLU A 469 -17.20 -19.25 -6.56
CA GLU A 469 -18.01 -19.32 -5.34
C GLU A 469 -18.30 -17.95 -4.71
N TYR A 470 -17.71 -16.87 -5.23
CA TYR A 470 -17.83 -15.53 -4.68
C TYR A 470 -18.46 -14.58 -5.69
N GLU A 471 -18.99 -13.48 -5.17
CA GLU A 471 -19.65 -12.43 -5.93
C GLU A 471 -19.07 -11.08 -5.53
N THR A 472 -18.95 -10.20 -6.52
CA THR A 472 -18.52 -8.81 -6.33
C THR A 472 -19.58 -7.87 -6.84
N GLU A 473 -19.84 -6.82 -6.07
CA GLU A 473 -20.80 -5.78 -6.45
C GLU A 473 -20.15 -4.40 -6.36
N ARG A 474 -20.68 -3.49 -7.18
CA ARG A 474 -20.35 -2.08 -7.12
C ARG A 474 -21.62 -1.26 -6.96
N HIS A 475 -21.59 -0.37 -5.96
CA HIS A 475 -22.66 0.59 -5.73
C HIS A 475 -22.12 2.01 -5.70
N TYR A 476 -22.98 2.98 -6.00
CA TYR A 476 -22.68 4.40 -5.86
C TYR A 476 -23.64 5.01 -4.85
N VAL A 477 -23.10 5.38 -3.69
CA VAL A 477 -23.87 5.94 -2.58
C VAL A 477 -23.83 7.45 -2.66
N THR A 478 -24.98 8.10 -2.49
CA THR A 478 -25.05 9.56 -2.56
C THR A 478 -24.77 10.16 -1.18
N ALA A 479 -23.66 10.90 -1.06
CA ALA A 479 -23.32 11.69 0.11
C ALA A 479 -24.33 12.82 0.34
N SER A 480 -24.33 13.41 1.53
CA SER A 480 -25.23 14.52 1.88
C SER A 480 -25.08 15.76 0.99
N ASP A 481 -23.94 15.93 0.33
CA ASP A 481 -23.66 17.01 -0.63
C ASP A 481 -23.92 16.63 -2.09
N GLY A 482 -24.51 15.45 -2.34
CA GLY A 482 -24.89 14.96 -3.66
C GLY A 482 -23.78 14.22 -4.42
N VAL A 483 -22.56 14.15 -3.88
CA VAL A 483 -21.45 13.39 -4.48
C VAL A 483 -21.75 11.90 -4.42
N LYS A 484 -21.46 11.17 -5.50
CA LYS A 484 -21.58 9.70 -5.55
C LYS A 484 -20.26 9.04 -5.12
N ILE A 485 -20.29 8.32 -4.01
CA ILE A 485 -19.17 7.57 -3.43
C ILE A 485 -19.27 6.11 -3.89
N PRO A 486 -18.27 5.56 -4.59
CA PRO A 486 -18.26 4.14 -4.93
C PRO A 486 -18.06 3.26 -3.71
N ILE A 487 -18.68 2.09 -3.72
CA ILE A 487 -18.37 0.99 -2.80
C ILE A 487 -18.11 -0.25 -3.65
N SER A 488 -17.00 -0.94 -3.38
CA SER A 488 -16.77 -2.30 -3.89
C SER A 488 -17.04 -3.30 -2.79
N ILE A 489 -17.86 -4.31 -3.07
CA ILE A 489 -18.31 -5.31 -2.10
C ILE A 489 -17.90 -6.69 -2.63
N ALA A 490 -17.46 -7.58 -1.75
CA ALA A 490 -17.19 -8.97 -2.04
C ALA A 490 -17.76 -9.89 -0.94
N TYR A 491 -18.38 -10.99 -1.34
CA TYR A 491 -18.95 -11.98 -0.41
C TYR A 491 -19.10 -13.36 -1.07
N LYS A 492 -19.28 -14.41 -0.25
CA LYS A 492 -19.53 -15.78 -0.73
C LYS A 492 -20.95 -15.92 -1.27
N LYS A 493 -21.13 -16.50 -2.46
CA LYS A 493 -22.46 -16.71 -3.08
C LYS A 493 -23.39 -17.48 -2.16
N GLY A 494 -24.68 -17.17 -2.25
CA GLY A 494 -25.74 -17.85 -1.51
C GLY A 494 -25.99 -17.31 -0.10
N ILE A 495 -25.23 -16.31 0.38
CA ILE A 495 -25.60 -15.58 1.60
C ILE A 495 -26.92 -14.84 1.41
N LYS A 496 -27.67 -14.66 2.50
CA LYS A 496 -28.93 -13.90 2.49
C LYS A 496 -28.66 -12.48 2.98
N LEU A 497 -28.90 -11.48 2.14
CA LEU A 497 -28.81 -10.06 2.52
C LEU A 497 -30.08 -9.65 3.30
N ASN A 498 -30.12 -10.02 4.58
CA ASN A 498 -31.24 -9.77 5.50
C ASN A 498 -30.82 -8.97 6.75
N GLY A 499 -29.66 -8.30 6.68
CA GLY A 499 -29.10 -7.48 7.75
C GLY A 499 -28.38 -8.28 8.86
N SER A 500 -28.32 -9.61 8.77
CA SER A 500 -27.73 -10.44 9.83
C SER A 500 -26.27 -10.82 9.60
N ASN A 501 -25.69 -10.55 8.42
CA ASN A 501 -24.31 -10.91 8.11
C ASN A 501 -23.33 -9.96 8.82
N PRO A 502 -22.24 -10.48 9.41
CA PRO A 502 -21.11 -9.64 9.78
C PRO A 502 -20.50 -8.98 8.54
N LEU A 503 -20.04 -7.74 8.69
CA LEU A 503 -19.44 -6.96 7.61
C LEU A 503 -18.19 -6.26 8.12
N LEU A 504 -17.13 -6.28 7.33
CA LEU A 504 -15.93 -5.47 7.53
C LEU A 504 -15.89 -4.38 6.46
N LEU A 505 -16.04 -3.11 6.87
CA LEU A 505 -15.96 -1.95 6.00
C LEU A 505 -14.56 -1.34 6.08
N TYR A 506 -13.83 -1.37 4.97
CA TYR A 506 -12.49 -0.81 4.88
C TYR A 506 -12.51 0.58 4.22
N GLY A 507 -11.67 1.50 4.71
CA GLY A 507 -11.47 2.83 4.14
C GLY A 507 -10.13 3.44 4.51
N TYR A 508 -9.57 4.29 3.63
CA TYR A 508 -8.29 4.98 3.85
C TYR A 508 -8.42 6.51 3.65
N GLY A 509 -8.65 6.95 2.41
CA GLY A 509 -9.06 8.32 2.12
C GLY A 509 -8.03 9.42 2.40
N ALA A 510 -6.73 9.18 2.20
CA ALA A 510 -5.70 10.19 2.39
C ALA A 510 -4.61 10.16 1.31
N TYR A 511 -3.88 11.27 1.18
CA TYR A 511 -2.73 11.45 0.26
C TYR A 511 -3.03 11.26 -1.22
N GLY A 512 -4.30 11.17 -1.61
CA GLY A 512 -4.69 10.79 -2.97
C GLY A 512 -4.35 9.33 -3.28
N PHE A 513 -4.15 8.49 -2.26
CA PHE A 513 -3.90 7.07 -2.42
C PHE A 513 -5.22 6.35 -2.68
N PRO A 514 -5.40 5.71 -3.84
CA PRO A 514 -6.62 4.98 -4.18
C PRO A 514 -6.66 3.62 -3.49
N MET A 515 -7.85 3.19 -3.05
CA MET A 515 -8.06 1.86 -2.48
C MET A 515 -8.54 0.87 -3.54
N ASP A 516 -7.62 0.38 -4.37
CA ASP A 516 -7.97 -0.54 -5.44
C ASP A 516 -8.62 -1.85 -4.94
N PRO A 517 -9.71 -2.33 -5.58
CA PRO A 517 -10.38 -3.58 -5.22
C PRO A 517 -9.60 -4.78 -5.76
N SER A 518 -8.53 -5.14 -5.07
CA SER A 518 -7.65 -6.26 -5.41
C SER A 518 -7.86 -7.49 -4.53
N PHE A 519 -7.25 -8.60 -4.94
CA PHE A 519 -7.29 -9.87 -4.21
C PHE A 519 -6.39 -9.84 -2.98
N ASP A 520 -6.88 -10.40 -1.88
CA ASP A 520 -6.07 -10.70 -0.69
C ASP A 520 -6.47 -12.08 -0.16
N SER A 521 -5.54 -13.05 -0.18
CA SER A 521 -5.80 -14.41 0.26
C SER A 521 -6.19 -14.51 1.74
N LYS A 522 -5.81 -13.53 2.58
CA LYS A 522 -6.21 -13.47 3.99
C LYS A 522 -7.70 -13.16 4.14
N ARG A 523 -8.28 -12.44 3.18
CA ARG A 523 -9.71 -12.08 3.17
C ARG A 523 -10.60 -13.31 3.00
N ILE A 524 -10.10 -14.37 2.37
CA ILE A 524 -10.86 -15.61 2.16
C ILE A 524 -11.33 -16.22 3.49
N SER A 525 -10.51 -16.16 4.55
CA SER A 525 -10.93 -16.62 5.88
C SER A 525 -12.15 -15.87 6.43
N LEU A 526 -12.37 -14.61 6.02
CA LEU A 526 -13.56 -13.84 6.36
C LEU A 526 -14.75 -14.26 5.49
N LEU A 527 -14.56 -14.30 4.17
CA LEU A 527 -15.62 -14.60 3.20
C LEU A 527 -16.21 -16.01 3.42
N GLU A 528 -15.38 -17.00 3.70
CA GLU A 528 -15.79 -18.38 4.04
C GLU A 528 -16.65 -18.46 5.31
N ARG A 529 -16.54 -17.48 6.21
CA ARG A 529 -17.31 -17.39 7.44
C ARG A 529 -18.57 -16.51 7.29
N GLY A 530 -18.94 -16.17 6.05
CA GLY A 530 -20.10 -15.35 5.74
C GLY A 530 -19.94 -13.87 6.10
N ILE A 531 -18.70 -13.42 6.31
CA ILE A 531 -18.39 -12.00 6.51
C ILE A 531 -18.35 -11.33 5.15
N ILE A 532 -19.12 -10.26 4.99
CA ILE A 532 -19.08 -9.40 3.80
C ILE A 532 -17.87 -8.47 3.93
N PHE A 533 -17.08 -8.34 2.88
CA PHE A 533 -16.01 -7.35 2.83
C PHE A 533 -16.41 -6.21 1.89
N ALA A 534 -16.28 -4.97 2.35
CA ALA A 534 -16.57 -3.80 1.53
C ALA A 534 -15.44 -2.78 1.62
N ILE A 535 -15.18 -2.07 0.53
CA ILE A 535 -14.26 -0.94 0.47
C ILE A 535 -15.08 0.31 0.17
N ALA A 536 -15.05 1.30 1.07
CA ALA A 536 -15.58 2.63 0.83
C ALA A 536 -14.50 3.49 0.17
N HIS A 537 -14.73 3.87 -1.08
CA HIS A 537 -13.81 4.68 -1.90
C HIS A 537 -13.96 6.18 -1.61
N VAL A 538 -13.75 6.55 -0.35
CA VAL A 538 -14.06 7.88 0.21
C VAL A 538 -13.16 8.99 -0.33
N ARG A 539 -13.65 10.23 -0.31
CA ARG A 539 -12.85 11.41 -0.69
C ARG A 539 -11.58 11.55 0.15
N GLY A 540 -10.55 12.12 -0.46
CA GLY A 540 -9.18 12.16 0.06
C GLY A 540 -8.32 10.99 -0.47
N GLY A 541 -8.96 9.95 -1.01
CA GLY A 541 -8.34 8.95 -1.87
C GLY A 541 -8.07 9.47 -3.29
N GLY A 542 -7.66 8.58 -4.19
CA GLY A 542 -7.21 8.89 -5.54
C GLY A 542 -8.09 8.35 -6.68
N GLU A 543 -9.25 7.76 -6.35
CA GLU A 543 -10.09 6.99 -7.26
C GLU A 543 -10.54 7.81 -8.48
N TYR A 544 -11.04 9.04 -8.24
CA TYR A 544 -11.38 10.01 -9.30
C TYR A 544 -10.30 11.06 -9.55
N GLY A 545 -9.05 10.72 -9.21
CA GLY A 545 -7.89 11.57 -9.39
C GLY A 545 -7.81 12.75 -8.41
N LYS A 546 -7.13 13.82 -8.82
CA LYS A 546 -6.82 14.96 -7.94
C LYS A 546 -8.06 15.67 -7.38
N PRO A 547 -9.15 15.89 -8.14
CA PRO A 547 -10.37 16.48 -7.58
C PRO A 547 -10.92 15.70 -6.38
N TRP A 548 -10.86 14.36 -6.42
CA TRP A 548 -11.31 13.50 -5.32
C TRP A 548 -10.46 13.66 -4.07
N TYR A 549 -9.14 13.71 -4.26
CA TYR A 549 -8.18 13.95 -3.19
C TYR A 549 -8.37 15.33 -2.56
N HIS A 550 -8.48 16.38 -3.38
CA HIS A 550 -8.63 17.76 -2.92
C HIS A 550 -9.92 17.97 -2.12
N GLN A 551 -10.99 17.25 -2.47
CA GLN A 551 -12.24 17.23 -1.71
C GLN A 551 -12.19 16.39 -0.42
N GLY A 552 -11.05 15.82 -0.04
CA GLY A 552 -10.87 15.11 1.24
C GLY A 552 -9.52 15.40 1.91
N LYS A 553 -8.96 16.59 1.70
CA LYS A 553 -7.74 17.07 2.39
C LYS A 553 -7.95 18.45 3.00
N LEU A 554 -7.06 18.83 3.92
CA LEU A 554 -7.03 20.16 4.54
C LEU A 554 -8.41 20.56 5.10
N ALA A 555 -8.97 21.70 4.67
CA ALA A 555 -10.28 22.19 5.12
C ALA A 555 -11.45 21.26 4.74
N HIS A 556 -11.29 20.39 3.73
CA HIS A 556 -12.30 19.43 3.28
C HIS A 556 -12.13 18.04 3.90
N LYS A 557 -11.19 17.86 4.85
CA LYS A 557 -10.88 16.53 5.40
C LYS A 557 -12.09 15.84 6.05
N MET A 558 -13.08 16.61 6.51
CA MET A 558 -14.31 16.06 7.07
C MET A 558 -15.07 15.14 6.10
N ASN A 559 -14.99 15.43 4.80
CA ASN A 559 -15.64 14.65 3.75
C ASN A 559 -15.20 13.17 3.78
N THR A 560 -13.91 12.89 4.05
CA THR A 560 -13.43 11.50 4.19
C THR A 560 -14.25 10.72 5.23
N PHE A 561 -14.51 11.35 6.38
CA PHE A 561 -15.19 10.70 7.50
C PHE A 561 -16.69 10.57 7.24
N THR A 562 -17.32 11.62 6.71
CA THR A 562 -18.76 11.59 6.40
C THR A 562 -19.07 10.64 5.25
N ASP A 563 -18.19 10.54 4.25
CA ASP A 563 -18.33 9.58 3.16
C ASP A 563 -18.30 8.14 3.70
N PHE A 564 -17.37 7.85 4.62
CA PHE A 564 -17.26 6.53 5.24
C PHE A 564 -18.52 6.16 6.02
N ILE A 565 -19.04 7.10 6.82
CA ILE A 565 -20.30 6.94 7.57
C ILE A 565 -21.47 6.70 6.61
N THR A 566 -21.57 7.49 5.53
CA THR A 566 -22.63 7.35 4.52
C THR A 566 -22.59 5.95 3.88
N CYS A 567 -21.40 5.43 3.58
CA CYS A 567 -21.23 4.08 3.06
C CYS A 567 -21.69 3.01 4.05
N ALA A 568 -21.34 3.14 5.34
CA ALA A 568 -21.78 2.22 6.39
C ALA A 568 -23.30 2.23 6.57
N GLU A 569 -23.91 3.42 6.60
CA GLU A 569 -25.36 3.59 6.69
C GLU A 569 -26.08 2.94 5.51
N TYR A 570 -25.59 3.16 4.28
CA TYR A 570 -26.12 2.52 3.08
C TYR A 570 -26.10 0.99 3.16
N LEU A 571 -24.97 0.40 3.60
CA LEU A 571 -24.84 -1.05 3.72
C LEU A 571 -25.82 -1.64 4.76
N ILE A 572 -26.06 -0.92 5.86
CA ILE A 572 -27.02 -1.31 6.89
C ILE A 572 -28.47 -1.19 6.36
N GLU A 573 -28.82 -0.06 5.74
CA GLU A 573 -30.17 0.19 5.20
C GLU A 573 -30.55 -0.78 4.08
N ASN A 574 -29.58 -1.25 3.30
CA ASN A 574 -29.78 -2.21 2.22
C ASN A 574 -29.58 -3.66 2.66
N ASN A 575 -29.62 -3.93 3.97
CA ASN A 575 -29.61 -5.28 4.56
C ASN A 575 -28.34 -6.12 4.27
N TYR A 576 -27.20 -5.48 3.98
CA TYR A 576 -25.92 -6.21 3.97
C TYR A 576 -25.54 -6.62 5.40
N SER A 577 -25.70 -5.72 6.37
CA SER A 577 -25.36 -5.92 7.79
C SER A 577 -26.29 -5.16 8.75
N SER A 578 -25.95 -5.14 10.05
CA SER A 578 -26.60 -4.33 11.09
C SER A 578 -25.56 -3.46 11.81
N LYS A 579 -26.02 -2.49 12.60
CA LYS A 579 -25.14 -1.59 13.37
C LYS A 579 -24.20 -2.33 14.33
N GLU A 580 -24.65 -3.45 14.88
CA GLU A 580 -23.88 -4.27 15.82
C GLU A 580 -22.87 -5.20 15.13
N LYS A 581 -22.97 -5.33 13.79
CA LYS A 581 -22.25 -6.31 12.99
C LYS A 581 -21.44 -5.71 11.84
N CYS A 582 -21.58 -4.42 11.58
CA CYS A 582 -20.76 -3.63 10.67
C CYS A 582 -19.56 -3.10 11.45
N LEU A 583 -18.38 -3.63 11.16
CA LEU A 583 -17.09 -3.26 11.76
C LEU A 583 -16.35 -2.26 10.89
#